data_AF-A0A926TND8-F1
#
_entry.id   AF-A0A926TND8-F1
#
_cell.length_a   1.000
_cell.length_b   1.000
_cell.length_c   1.000
_cell.angle_alpha   90.00
_cell.angle_beta   90.00
_cell.angle_gamma   90.00
#
_symmetry.space_group_name_H-M   'P 1'
#
loop_
_entity.id
_entity.type
_entity.pdbx_description
1 polymer ?
#
loop_
_entity_poly.entity_id
_entity_poly.type
_entity_poly.pdbx_seq_one_letter_code
_entity_poly.pdbx_strand_id
1 'polypeptide(L)'
;MTSHQEETVQQNQTTASDYQNNSRPELKVTVLPAVHTQKFVLENIKQLRERIAKDIRDFDQKNLPEDLQTEIPKLAVLLQRIERLALNTNQAKKLGALNSLVCSLEVALSSLFQKKLTKEFTRQIRLDVEQEVIGYEQPPVLRLFVSHFSYIWHTKSVRLSVIYGLFWSFVIMFGGLFSLALIQYTIYSSKANAEIAKKSTDGKTDGNDEKNKILENLYAQLAEANSDVEKFDDQIDKQNKKVEELSTELYQVVTSAPFAKDVKNEKIAELKKNDKIAELKKNIAQTNKSLTQLEERQKIALIRGQNSFLQITSVDSFSKTLNQILWVAAAGTLGSIVSILIRVIGKSYDQEAYYDRLTPIFIGFFKPVIGASFGVLFLAFIKAGVVSTPLIPDMSKPASSELTVRTSDNPETKAGFFLFSVGFIVGFSERLAKDTISKLEGSSSASKEEGKG
;
A
#
# COMPACT_ATOMS: atom_id res chain seq x y z
N MET A 1 -52.42 53.52 22.62
CA MET A 1 -52.00 52.70 23.77
C MET A 1 -50.78 51.91 23.35
N THR A 2 -49.63 52.50 23.61
CA THR A 2 -48.29 52.08 23.18
C THR A 2 -47.56 51.57 24.41
N SER A 3 -47.28 50.27 24.48
CA SER A 3 -46.40 49.69 25.50
C SER A 3 -45.07 49.32 24.85
N HIS A 4 -44.07 50.16 25.07
CA HIS A 4 -42.66 49.84 24.84
C HIS A 4 -42.19 48.88 25.93
N GLN A 5 -41.66 47.73 25.53
CA GLN A 5 -40.80 46.89 26.38
C GLN A 5 -39.35 47.34 26.15
N GLU A 6 -38.72 47.88 27.19
CA GLU A 6 -37.28 48.10 27.26
C GLU A 6 -36.58 46.77 27.58
N GLU A 7 -35.83 46.24 26.63
CA GLU A 7 -34.86 45.17 26.86
C GLU A 7 -33.60 45.76 27.51
N THR A 8 -33.37 45.38 28.77
CA THR A 8 -32.14 45.66 29.50
C THR A 8 -31.07 44.64 29.09
N VAL A 9 -30.12 45.08 28.29
CA VAL A 9 -28.91 44.31 27.95
C VAL A 9 -27.95 44.34 29.15
N GLN A 10 -27.90 43.25 29.92
CA GLN A 10 -26.83 43.02 30.90
C GLN A 10 -25.58 42.48 30.19
N GLN A 11 -24.60 43.36 29.98
CA GLN A 11 -23.23 42.98 29.64
C GLN A 11 -22.56 42.37 30.88
N ASN A 12 -22.39 41.05 30.90
CA ASN A 12 -21.48 40.36 31.82
C ASN A 12 -20.03 40.62 31.39
N GLN A 13 -19.45 41.73 31.83
CA GLN A 13 -18.01 41.90 31.89
C GLN A 13 -17.47 41.01 33.01
N THR A 14 -16.92 39.86 32.63
CA THR A 14 -16.16 39.02 33.56
C THR A 14 -14.76 39.61 33.64
N THR A 15 -14.54 40.51 34.59
CA THR A 15 -13.22 41.01 34.95
C THR A 15 -12.40 39.86 35.50
N ALA A 16 -11.31 39.52 34.80
CA ALA A 16 -10.27 38.64 35.30
C ALA A 16 -9.65 39.28 36.55
N SER A 17 -9.93 38.70 37.72
CA SER A 17 -9.25 39.08 38.95
C SER A 17 -7.82 38.55 38.91
N ASP A 18 -6.86 39.48 38.97
CA ASP A 18 -5.47 39.23 39.33
C ASP A 18 -5.41 38.44 40.65
N TYR A 19 -5.31 37.12 40.55
CA TYR A 19 -4.89 36.29 41.67
C TYR A 19 -3.39 36.42 41.83
N GLN A 20 -3.02 37.45 42.60
CA GLN A 20 -1.73 37.56 43.25
C GLN A 20 -1.42 36.24 43.99
N ASN A 21 -0.40 35.55 43.48
CA ASN A 21 0.75 35.13 44.25
C ASN A 21 0.46 34.62 45.67
N ASN A 22 -0.35 33.57 45.77
CA ASN A 22 -0.41 32.77 46.99
C ASN A 22 0.89 32.00 47.11
N SER A 23 1.70 32.46 48.07
CA SER A 23 2.90 31.84 48.59
C SER A 23 2.63 30.37 48.88
N ARG A 24 2.92 29.51 47.90
CA ARG A 24 3.08 28.08 48.12
C ARG A 24 4.25 27.97 49.10
N PRO A 25 4.08 27.39 50.31
CA PRO A 25 5.22 27.15 51.17
C PRO A 25 6.17 26.25 50.39
N GLU A 26 7.29 26.81 49.95
CA GLU A 26 8.42 26.02 49.47
C GLU A 26 8.87 25.19 50.65
N LEU A 27 8.33 23.97 50.73
CA LEU A 27 8.88 22.90 51.52
C LEU A 27 10.27 22.64 50.92
N LYS A 28 11.27 23.38 51.39
CA LYS A 28 12.68 23.02 51.31
C LYS A 28 12.82 21.74 52.14
N VAL A 29 12.37 20.63 51.58
CA VAL A 29 12.84 19.32 51.99
C VAL A 29 14.30 19.32 51.57
N THR A 30 15.17 19.64 52.53
CA THR A 30 16.60 19.35 52.44
C THR A 30 16.71 17.84 52.38
N VAL A 31 16.49 17.27 51.18
CA VAL A 31 16.84 15.89 50.89
C VAL A 31 18.36 15.90 50.92
N LEU A 32 18.93 15.68 52.10
CA LEU A 32 20.30 15.22 52.23
C LEU A 32 20.46 14.11 51.19
N PRO A 33 21.42 14.20 50.26
CA PRO A 33 21.68 13.13 49.33
C PRO A 33 22.26 11.99 50.16
N ALA A 34 21.38 11.25 50.84
CA ALA A 34 21.69 9.95 51.37
C ALA A 34 22.18 9.18 50.15
N VAL A 35 23.47 8.84 50.16
CA VAL A 35 24.07 8.03 49.10
C VAL A 35 23.31 6.72 49.14
N HIS A 36 22.31 6.58 48.25
CA HIS A 36 21.50 5.39 48.16
C HIS A 36 22.39 4.27 47.62
N THR A 37 22.97 3.52 48.55
CA THR A 37 23.74 2.33 48.24
C THR A 37 22.78 1.22 47.82
N GLN A 38 23.25 0.31 46.97
CA GLN A 38 22.48 -0.85 46.55
C GLN A 38 21.93 -1.64 47.76
N LYS A 39 22.76 -1.81 48.79
CA LYS A 39 22.40 -2.47 50.05
C LYS A 39 21.21 -1.80 50.74
N PHE A 40 21.16 -0.47 50.74
CA PHE A 40 20.06 0.29 51.35
C PHE A 40 18.73 0.04 50.63
N VAL A 41 18.73 0.06 49.29
CA VAL A 41 17.50 -0.20 48.50
C VAL A 41 17.01 -1.63 48.71
N LEU A 42 17.92 -2.61 48.72
CA LEU A 42 17.57 -4.02 48.95
C LEU A 42 17.01 -4.25 50.36
N GLU A 43 17.54 -3.56 51.37
CA GLU A 43 17.02 -3.66 52.74
C GLU A 43 15.60 -3.11 52.84
N ASN A 44 15.30 -1.97 52.20
CA ASN A 44 13.94 -1.42 52.15
C ASN A 44 12.96 -2.35 51.44
N ILE A 45 13.39 -2.99 50.34
CA ILE A 45 12.60 -4.00 49.64
C ILE A 45 12.28 -5.19 50.55
N LYS A 46 13.29 -5.67 51.30
CA LYS A 46 13.15 -6.79 52.24
C LYS A 46 12.16 -6.44 53.36
N GLN A 47 12.31 -5.27 53.97
CA GLN A 47 11.39 -4.78 55.01
C GLN A 47 9.96 -4.65 54.50
N LEU A 48 9.78 -4.15 53.27
CA LEU A 48 8.45 -4.05 52.66
C LEU A 48 7.83 -5.44 52.42
N ARG A 49 8.60 -6.44 51.97
CA ARG A 49 8.13 -7.83 51.84
C ARG A 49 7.70 -8.43 53.17
N GLU A 50 8.49 -8.24 54.22
CA GLU A 50 8.17 -8.72 55.56
C GLU A 50 6.88 -8.07 56.08
N ARG A 51 6.68 -6.77 55.81
CA ARG A 51 5.44 -6.07 56.15
C ARG A 51 4.24 -6.61 55.37
N ILE A 52 4.35 -6.80 54.05
CA ILE A 52 3.30 -7.44 53.23
C ILE A 52 2.93 -8.80 53.82
N ALA A 53 3.92 -9.64 54.14
CA ALA A 53 3.69 -10.96 54.70
C ALA A 53 3.02 -10.90 56.09
N LYS A 54 3.36 -9.91 56.92
CA LYS A 54 2.72 -9.68 58.21
C LYS A 54 1.28 -9.21 58.03
N ASP A 55 1.04 -8.19 57.22
CA ASP A 55 -0.31 -7.64 57.00
C ASP A 55 -1.27 -8.69 56.40
N ILE A 56 -0.77 -9.58 55.54
CA ILE A 56 -1.53 -10.72 55.01
C ILE A 56 -1.85 -11.77 56.08
N ARG A 57 -0.97 -11.97 57.08
CA ARG A 57 -1.24 -12.90 58.21
C ARG A 57 -2.21 -12.30 59.22
N ASP A 58 -2.08 -11.01 59.46
CA ASP A 58 -2.92 -10.26 60.41
C ASP A 58 -4.35 -10.10 59.86
N PHE A 59 -4.50 -9.99 58.53
CA PHE A 59 -5.80 -10.16 57.88
C PHE A 59 -6.17 -11.65 57.81
N ASP A 60 -7.24 -12.02 58.51
CA ASP A 60 -7.81 -13.38 58.46
C ASP A 60 -8.02 -13.81 56.99
N GLN A 61 -7.26 -14.81 56.55
CA GLN A 61 -7.23 -15.27 55.15
C GLN A 61 -8.63 -15.64 54.63
N LYS A 62 -9.57 -15.96 55.52
CA LYS A 62 -10.96 -16.31 55.15
C LYS A 62 -11.82 -15.11 54.77
N ASN A 63 -11.40 -13.88 55.10
CA ASN A 63 -12.21 -12.67 54.94
C ASN A 63 -11.52 -11.57 54.13
N LEU A 64 -10.44 -11.88 53.40
CA LEU A 64 -9.77 -10.88 52.59
C LEU A 64 -10.68 -10.44 51.43
N PRO A 65 -11.04 -9.15 51.30
CA PRO A 65 -11.82 -8.67 50.18
C PRO A 65 -11.20 -9.09 48.85
N GLU A 66 -12.02 -9.50 47.88
CA GLU A 66 -11.57 -9.95 46.55
C GLU A 66 -10.65 -8.91 45.89
N ASP A 67 -10.92 -7.63 46.12
CA ASP A 67 -10.11 -6.51 45.67
C ASP A 67 -8.66 -6.57 46.18
N LEU A 68 -8.46 -6.86 47.47
CA LEU A 68 -7.15 -7.03 48.10
C LEU A 68 -6.44 -8.27 47.54
N GLN A 69 -7.17 -9.38 47.35
CA GLN A 69 -6.63 -10.61 46.78
C GLN A 69 -6.07 -10.39 45.37
N THR A 70 -6.67 -9.50 44.58
CA THR A 70 -6.20 -9.21 43.22
C THR A 70 -5.03 -8.23 43.15
N GLU A 71 -4.91 -7.27 44.07
CA GLU A 71 -3.88 -6.23 44.00
C GLU A 71 -2.57 -6.59 44.72
N ILE A 72 -2.63 -7.34 45.84
CA ILE A 72 -1.44 -7.75 46.61
C ILE A 72 -0.43 -8.53 45.74
N PRO A 73 -0.82 -9.54 44.94
CA PRO A 73 0.14 -10.26 44.10
C PRO A 73 0.79 -9.35 43.05
N LYS A 74 0.05 -8.38 42.51
CA LYS A 74 0.58 -7.43 41.52
C LYS A 74 1.63 -6.50 42.13
N LEU A 75 1.39 -6.01 43.35
CA LEU A 75 2.38 -5.22 44.11
C LEU A 75 3.63 -6.06 44.41
N ALA A 76 3.47 -7.32 44.82
CA ALA A 76 4.59 -8.21 45.09
C ALA A 76 5.45 -8.49 43.85
N VAL A 77 4.83 -8.71 42.68
CA VAL A 77 5.53 -8.88 41.39
C VAL A 77 6.30 -7.61 41.02
N LEU A 78 5.71 -6.43 41.19
CA LEU A 78 6.41 -5.15 40.95
C LEU A 78 7.61 -4.97 41.87
N LEU A 79 7.47 -5.31 43.15
CA LEU A 79 8.55 -5.24 44.11
C LEU A 79 9.71 -6.17 43.74
N GLN A 80 9.42 -7.38 43.26
CA GLN A 80 10.42 -8.32 42.73
C GLN A 80 11.12 -7.79 41.47
N ARG A 81 10.40 -7.09 40.58
CA ARG A 81 11.00 -6.45 39.41
C ARG A 81 11.95 -5.31 39.81
N ILE A 82 11.55 -4.49 40.78
CA ILE A 82 12.41 -3.41 41.34
C ILE A 82 13.68 -4.01 41.98
N GLU A 83 13.56 -5.10 42.73
CA GLU A 83 14.71 -5.81 43.32
C GLU A 83 15.69 -6.26 42.24
N ARG A 84 15.18 -6.90 41.17
CA ARG A 84 16.02 -7.33 40.04
C ARG A 84 16.73 -6.15 39.36
N LEU A 85 16.04 -5.02 39.21
CA LEU A 85 16.64 -3.79 38.67
C LEU A 85 17.71 -3.21 39.60
N ALA A 86 17.47 -3.23 40.92
CA ALA A 86 18.43 -2.77 41.93
C ALA A 86 19.69 -3.64 41.96
N LEU A 87 19.56 -4.96 41.79
CA LEU A 87 20.69 -5.89 41.70
C LEU A 87 21.56 -5.63 40.46
N ASN A 88 20.94 -5.23 39.35
CA ASN A 88 21.62 -5.04 38.07
C ASN A 88 22.21 -3.63 37.86
N THR A 89 22.00 -2.69 38.78
CA THR A 89 22.42 -1.29 38.61
C THR A 89 23.40 -0.83 39.69
N ASN A 90 24.54 -0.29 39.26
CA ASN A 90 25.51 0.37 40.14
C ASN A 90 25.41 1.91 40.13
N GLN A 91 24.48 2.46 39.34
CA GLN A 91 24.33 3.92 39.21
C GLN A 91 23.53 4.47 40.39
N ALA A 92 24.17 5.28 41.24
CA ALA A 92 23.54 5.91 42.41
C ALA A 92 22.25 6.67 42.07
N LYS A 93 22.21 7.37 40.91
CA LYS A 93 21.01 8.05 40.43
C LYS A 93 19.83 7.10 40.19
N LYS A 94 20.09 5.93 39.58
CA LYS A 94 19.06 4.90 39.35
C LYS A 94 18.63 4.28 40.67
N LEU A 95 19.58 4.00 41.58
CA LEU A 95 19.27 3.45 42.90
C LEU A 95 18.37 4.39 43.72
N GLY A 96 18.62 5.70 43.70
CA GLY A 96 17.75 6.68 44.34
C GLY A 96 16.34 6.69 43.76
N ALA A 97 16.20 6.60 42.43
CA ALA A 97 14.90 6.51 41.77
C ALA A 97 14.15 5.22 42.13
N LEU A 98 14.83 4.06 42.11
CA LEU A 98 14.25 2.79 42.53
C LEU A 98 13.79 2.82 44.00
N ASN A 99 14.55 3.47 44.89
CA ASN A 99 14.14 3.63 46.28
C ASN A 99 12.84 4.44 46.42
N SER A 100 12.70 5.52 45.65
CA SER A 100 11.45 6.30 45.60
C SER A 100 10.25 5.46 45.16
N LEU A 101 10.45 4.53 44.22
CA LEU A 101 9.40 3.59 43.80
C LEU A 101 9.02 2.62 44.91
N VAL A 102 9.98 2.12 45.70
CA VAL A 102 9.71 1.26 46.86
C VAL A 102 8.88 2.03 47.91
N CYS A 103 9.25 3.27 48.22
CA CYS A 103 8.46 4.13 49.12
C CYS A 103 7.03 4.35 48.58
N SER A 104 6.88 4.53 47.26
CA SER A 104 5.56 4.68 46.63
C SER A 104 4.72 3.40 46.77
N LEU A 105 5.31 2.23 46.56
CA LEU A 105 4.63 0.94 46.79
C LEU A 105 4.27 0.73 48.27
N GLU A 106 5.09 1.21 49.20
CA GLU A 106 4.77 1.17 50.64
C GLU A 106 3.53 2.02 50.96
N VAL A 107 3.41 3.22 50.38
CA VAL A 107 2.21 4.06 50.49
C VAL A 107 0.99 3.36 49.86
N ALA A 108 1.18 2.75 48.69
CA ALA A 108 0.12 1.98 48.02
C ALA A 108 -0.37 0.82 48.90
N LEU A 109 0.55 0.04 49.47
CA LEU A 109 0.23 -1.07 50.37
C LEU A 109 -0.48 -0.58 51.64
N SER A 110 0.03 0.47 52.26
CA SER A 110 -0.56 1.06 53.47
C SER A 110 -1.97 1.57 53.19
N SER A 111 -2.21 2.17 52.02
CA SER A 111 -3.54 2.60 51.60
C SER A 111 -4.51 1.44 51.41
N LEU A 112 -4.02 0.27 50.97
CA LEU A 112 -4.83 -0.90 50.68
C LEU A 112 -5.42 -1.52 51.96
N PHE A 113 -4.68 -1.45 53.08
CA PHE A 113 -5.14 -1.95 54.38
C PHE A 113 -5.88 -0.90 55.23
N GLN A 114 -5.91 0.36 54.81
CA GLN A 114 -6.68 1.40 55.48
C GLN A 114 -8.14 1.37 55.01
N LYS A 115 -9.06 1.13 55.95
CA LYS A 115 -10.52 0.98 55.74
C LYS A 115 -11.20 2.13 54.97
N LYS A 116 -10.55 3.29 54.83
CA LYS A 116 -11.11 4.53 54.24
C LYS A 116 -10.53 4.88 52.87
N LEU A 117 -9.42 4.30 52.43
CA LEU A 117 -8.83 4.64 51.13
C LEU A 117 -9.42 3.78 50.01
N THR A 118 -9.65 4.44 48.88
CA THR A 118 -10.25 3.83 47.70
C THR A 118 -9.23 2.95 46.99
N LYS A 119 -9.61 1.71 46.65
CA LYS A 119 -8.90 0.79 45.74
C LYS A 119 -8.26 1.48 44.53
N GLU A 120 -8.94 2.50 43.99
CA GLU A 120 -8.47 3.25 42.84
C GLU A 120 -7.17 4.02 43.11
N PHE A 121 -6.95 4.50 44.35
CA PHE A 121 -5.72 5.19 44.73
C PHE A 121 -4.52 4.23 44.76
N THR A 122 -4.67 3.08 45.41
CA THR A 122 -3.64 2.02 45.40
C THR A 122 -3.32 1.60 43.97
N ARG A 123 -4.37 1.40 43.15
CA ARG A 123 -4.23 1.05 41.75
C ARG A 123 -3.50 2.13 40.96
N GLN A 124 -3.78 3.41 41.20
CA GLN A 124 -3.10 4.51 40.53
C GLN A 124 -1.61 4.52 40.86
N ILE A 125 -1.23 4.44 42.14
CA ILE A 125 0.18 4.38 42.53
C ILE A 125 0.86 3.14 41.92
N ARG A 126 0.18 1.99 41.94
CA ARG A 126 0.69 0.75 41.32
C ARG A 126 1.02 0.97 39.84
N LEU A 127 0.11 1.61 39.09
CA LEU A 127 0.28 1.89 37.67
C LEU A 127 1.43 2.87 37.41
N ASP A 128 1.55 3.92 38.23
CA ASP A 128 2.63 4.90 38.11
C ASP A 128 3.99 4.23 38.37
N VAL A 129 4.07 3.38 39.39
CA VAL A 129 5.28 2.59 39.67
C VAL A 129 5.58 1.60 38.55
N GLU A 130 4.57 0.89 38.05
CA GLU A 130 4.71 -0.06 36.94
C GLU A 130 5.25 0.61 35.68
N GLN A 131 4.75 1.81 35.35
CA GLN A 131 5.20 2.59 34.21
C GLN A 131 6.67 3.00 34.33
N GLU A 132 7.10 3.42 35.53
CA GLU A 132 8.49 3.82 35.76
C GLU A 132 9.43 2.60 35.78
N VAL A 133 9.02 1.47 36.35
CA VAL A 133 9.76 0.19 36.30
C VAL A 133 9.98 -0.27 34.85
N ILE A 134 8.92 -0.24 34.01
CA ILE A 134 9.02 -0.53 32.58
C ILE A 134 10.03 0.41 31.89
N GLY A 135 10.05 1.68 32.30
CA GLY A 135 11.01 2.67 31.79
C GLY A 135 12.47 2.35 32.09
N TYR A 136 12.75 1.60 33.16
CA TYR A 136 14.09 1.12 33.50
C TYR A 136 14.46 -0.21 32.84
N GLU A 137 13.48 -1.06 32.51
CA GLU A 137 13.71 -2.37 31.87
C GLU A 137 13.95 -2.26 30.36
N GLN A 138 13.29 -1.32 29.68
CA GLN A 138 13.28 -1.24 28.23
C GLN A 138 14.34 -0.26 27.67
N PRO A 139 14.92 -0.53 26.49
CA PRO A 139 15.79 0.43 25.81
C PRO A 139 15.04 1.73 25.46
N PRO A 140 15.74 2.86 25.28
CA PRO A 140 15.11 4.19 25.13
C PRO A 140 14.04 4.29 24.05
N VAL A 141 14.23 3.59 22.92
CA VAL A 141 13.28 3.57 21.81
C VAL A 141 12.00 2.83 22.18
N LEU A 142 12.12 1.63 22.77
CA LEU A 142 10.95 0.85 23.20
C LEU A 142 10.23 1.51 24.37
N ARG A 143 10.93 2.27 25.22
CA ARG A 143 10.33 3.00 26.35
C ARG A 143 9.17 3.91 25.89
N LEU A 144 9.34 4.65 24.79
CA LEU A 144 8.29 5.53 24.27
C LEU A 144 7.05 4.75 23.87
N PHE A 145 7.22 3.62 23.18
CA PHE A 145 6.11 2.78 22.74
C PHE A 145 5.41 2.09 23.90
N VAL A 146 6.15 1.46 24.82
CA VAL A 146 5.56 0.69 25.92
C VAL A 146 4.89 1.62 26.94
N SER A 147 5.45 2.81 27.21
CA SER A 147 4.82 3.79 28.10
C SER A 147 3.49 4.30 27.55
N HIS A 148 3.43 4.64 26.26
CA HIS A 148 2.18 5.06 25.62
C HIS A 148 1.17 3.93 25.54
N PHE A 149 1.63 2.72 25.20
CA PHE A 149 0.76 1.54 25.15
C PHE A 149 0.18 1.20 26.52
N SER A 150 1.01 1.19 27.56
CA SER A 150 0.59 0.93 28.95
C SER A 150 -0.42 1.98 29.44
N TYR A 151 -0.16 3.26 29.18
CA TYR A 151 -1.10 4.32 29.52
C TYR A 151 -2.49 4.06 28.92
N ILE A 152 -2.52 3.75 27.62
CA ILE A 152 -3.78 3.54 26.89
C ILE A 152 -4.46 2.24 27.29
N TRP A 153 -3.69 1.18 27.56
CA TRP A 153 -4.17 -0.07 28.12
C TRP A 153 -4.91 0.11 29.45
N HIS A 154 -4.45 1.06 30.26
CA HIS A 154 -5.03 1.35 31.57
C HIS A 154 -6.14 2.40 31.55
N THR A 155 -6.25 3.19 30.48
CA THR A 155 -7.37 4.14 30.33
C THR A 155 -8.71 3.41 30.20
N LYS A 156 -9.74 3.88 30.93
CA LYS A 156 -11.12 3.35 30.85
C LYS A 156 -11.90 3.88 29.62
N SER A 157 -11.28 4.73 28.81
CA SER A 157 -11.94 5.41 27.69
C SER A 157 -11.91 4.53 26.44
N VAL A 158 -13.05 3.89 26.14
CA VAL A 158 -13.25 3.09 24.92
C VAL A 158 -12.89 3.91 23.67
N ARG A 159 -13.26 5.19 23.63
CA ARG A 159 -12.97 6.09 22.50
C ARG A 159 -11.46 6.27 22.29
N LEU A 160 -10.71 6.45 23.38
CA LEU A 160 -9.26 6.61 23.31
C LEU A 160 -8.60 5.32 22.82
N SER A 161 -9.05 4.16 23.31
CA SER A 161 -8.59 2.85 22.87
C SER A 161 -8.82 2.62 21.38
N VAL A 162 -9.99 3.00 20.84
CA VAL A 162 -10.28 2.93 19.40
C VAL A 162 -9.38 3.87 18.61
N ILE A 163 -9.24 5.13 19.02
CA ILE A 163 -8.37 6.12 18.35
C ILE A 163 -6.92 5.63 18.33
N TYR A 164 -6.47 4.99 19.40
CA TYR A 164 -5.12 4.45 19.46
C TYR A 164 -4.92 3.25 18.54
N GLY A 165 -5.87 2.31 18.52
CA GLY A 165 -5.86 1.22 17.55
C GLY A 165 -5.84 1.75 16.11
N LEU A 166 -6.60 2.80 15.85
CA LEU A 166 -6.67 3.50 14.57
C LEU A 166 -5.33 4.15 14.19
N PHE A 167 -4.68 4.82 15.15
CA PHE A 167 -3.36 5.42 14.94
C PHE A 167 -2.32 4.37 14.57
N TRP A 168 -2.28 3.24 15.29
CA TRP A 168 -1.37 2.15 14.96
C TRP A 168 -1.68 1.50 13.62
N SER A 169 -2.96 1.33 13.29
CA SER A 169 -3.36 0.86 11.96
C SER A 169 -2.84 1.80 10.88
N PHE A 170 -3.01 3.10 11.07
CA PHE A 170 -2.51 4.12 10.15
C PHE A 170 -1.00 4.03 9.99
N VAL A 171 -0.23 4.00 11.09
CA VAL A 171 1.24 3.90 11.05
C VAL A 171 1.70 2.63 10.35
N ILE A 172 1.09 1.47 10.65
CA ILE A 172 1.49 0.19 10.06
C ILE A 172 1.08 0.10 8.59
N MET A 173 -0.16 0.45 8.25
CA MET A 173 -0.68 0.38 6.89
C MET A 173 0.00 1.42 6.00
N PHE A 174 -0.05 2.70 6.35
CA PHE A 174 0.57 3.74 5.53
C PHE A 174 2.09 3.67 5.59
N GLY A 175 2.69 3.27 6.71
CA GLY A 175 4.12 2.99 6.79
C GLY A 175 4.53 1.86 5.84
N GLY A 176 3.78 0.75 5.85
CA GLY A 176 3.99 -0.37 4.94
C GLY A 176 3.82 0.03 3.47
N LEU A 177 2.72 0.73 3.13
CA LEU A 177 2.47 1.21 1.77
C LEU A 177 3.54 2.21 1.31
N PHE A 178 3.98 3.11 2.19
CA PHE A 178 5.04 4.09 1.91
C PHE A 178 6.40 3.43 1.71
N SER A 179 6.77 2.47 2.57
CA SER A 179 7.98 1.67 2.37
C SER A 179 7.95 0.91 1.05
N LEU A 180 6.80 0.36 0.67
CA LEU A 180 6.63 -0.36 -0.59
C LEU A 180 6.73 0.59 -1.80
N ALA A 181 6.16 1.78 -1.71
CA ALA A 181 6.31 2.84 -2.72
C ALA A 181 7.78 3.31 -2.85
N LEU A 182 8.50 3.46 -1.74
CA LEU A 182 9.94 3.79 -1.76
C LEU A 182 10.76 2.70 -2.44
N ILE A 183 10.50 1.43 -2.13
CA ILE A 183 11.16 0.29 -2.81
C ILE A 183 10.86 0.31 -4.31
N GLN A 184 9.63 0.59 -4.70
CA GLN A 184 9.26 0.69 -6.11
C GLN A 184 9.97 1.86 -6.79
N TYR A 185 10.08 3.01 -6.12
CA TYR A 185 10.79 4.17 -6.62
C TYR A 185 12.29 3.90 -6.78
N THR A 186 12.94 3.22 -5.83
CA THR A 186 14.37 2.86 -5.95
C THR A 186 14.61 1.88 -7.10
N ILE A 187 13.72 0.90 -7.30
CA ILE A 187 13.78 -0.01 -8.46
C ILE A 187 13.63 0.78 -9.76
N TYR A 188 12.63 1.66 -9.87
CA TYR A 188 12.39 2.45 -11.08
C TYR A 188 13.55 3.39 -11.42
N SER A 189 14.04 4.14 -10.43
CA SER A 189 15.17 5.06 -10.60
C SER A 189 16.47 4.32 -10.94
N SER A 190 16.71 3.14 -10.37
CA SER A 190 17.88 2.32 -10.73
C SER A 190 17.88 1.90 -12.20
N LYS A 191 16.71 1.58 -12.76
CA LYS A 191 16.54 1.23 -14.18
C LYS A 191 16.75 2.43 -15.09
N ALA A 192 16.14 3.57 -14.77
CA ALA A 192 16.34 4.80 -15.53
C ALA A 192 17.83 5.20 -15.59
N ASN A 193 18.52 5.10 -14.45
CA ASN A 193 19.96 5.36 -14.38
C ASN A 193 20.78 4.34 -15.18
N ALA A 194 20.38 3.06 -15.19
CA ALA A 194 21.04 2.03 -16.00
C ALA A 194 20.86 2.26 -17.51
N GLU A 195 19.69 2.74 -17.96
CA GLU A 195 19.46 3.10 -19.36
C GLU A 195 20.25 4.34 -19.77
N ILE A 196 20.33 5.35 -18.89
CA ILE A 196 21.16 6.54 -19.13
C ILE A 196 22.64 6.15 -19.17
N ALA A 197 23.09 5.26 -18.28
CA ALA A 197 24.45 4.73 -18.29
C ALA A 197 24.74 3.94 -19.57
N LYS A 198 23.83 3.07 -20.04
CA LYS A 198 23.99 2.39 -21.33
C LYS A 198 24.11 3.38 -22.49
N LYS A 199 23.26 4.41 -22.54
CA LYS A 199 23.31 5.46 -23.57
C LYS A 199 24.58 6.31 -23.51
N SER A 200 25.16 6.52 -22.33
CA SER A 200 26.41 7.27 -22.18
C SER A 200 27.65 6.42 -22.47
N THR A 201 27.62 5.12 -22.17
CA THR A 201 28.70 4.17 -22.53
C THR A 201 28.71 3.84 -24.03
N ASP A 202 27.56 3.81 -24.71
CA ASP A 202 27.51 3.65 -26.19
C ASP A 202 28.05 4.88 -26.94
N GLY A 203 28.23 6.02 -26.26
CA GLY A 203 28.79 7.25 -26.81
C GLY A 203 30.31 7.43 -26.60
N LYS A 204 30.95 6.67 -25.72
CA LYS A 204 32.39 6.77 -25.42
C LYS A 204 32.97 5.41 -25.01
N THR A 205 33.53 4.74 -26.02
CA THR A 205 34.70 3.84 -25.90
C THR A 205 34.54 2.59 -25.03
N ASP A 206 34.01 1.50 -25.60
CA ASP A 206 34.77 0.25 -25.88
C ASP A 206 33.87 -0.82 -26.55
N GLY A 207 32.98 -0.38 -27.45
CA GLY A 207 32.02 -1.24 -28.14
C GLY A 207 32.60 -1.94 -29.36
N ASN A 208 33.85 -2.40 -29.35
CA ASN A 208 34.37 -3.21 -30.45
C ASN A 208 34.04 -4.70 -30.25
N ASP A 209 34.16 -5.28 -29.05
CA ASP A 209 34.03 -6.73 -28.92
C ASP A 209 32.58 -7.26 -28.95
N GLU A 210 31.63 -6.52 -28.40
CA GLU A 210 30.21 -6.92 -28.44
C GLU A 210 29.55 -6.52 -29.77
N LYS A 211 29.92 -5.36 -30.36
CA LYS A 211 29.51 -5.05 -31.74
C LYS A 211 30.15 -5.99 -32.74
N ASN A 212 31.39 -6.45 -32.53
CA ASN A 212 32.01 -7.48 -33.37
C ASN A 212 31.31 -8.83 -33.23
N LYS A 213 30.86 -9.25 -32.04
CA LYS A 213 30.03 -10.47 -31.91
C LYS A 213 28.67 -10.34 -32.56
N ILE A 214 28.01 -9.18 -32.45
CA ILE A 214 26.73 -8.93 -33.13
C ILE A 214 26.95 -8.81 -34.64
N LEU A 215 28.02 -8.17 -35.10
CA LEU A 215 28.43 -8.10 -36.50
C LEU A 215 28.77 -9.49 -37.04
N GLU A 216 29.52 -10.33 -36.33
CA GLU A 216 29.83 -11.70 -36.72
C GLU A 216 28.56 -12.54 -36.87
N ASN A 217 27.61 -12.40 -35.94
CA ASN A 217 26.34 -13.12 -36.02
C ASN A 217 25.45 -12.58 -37.15
N LEU A 218 25.47 -11.26 -37.40
CA LEU A 218 24.80 -10.65 -38.56
C LEU A 218 25.48 -11.03 -39.88
N TYR A 219 26.81 -11.13 -39.93
CA TYR A 219 27.55 -11.60 -41.11
C TYR A 219 27.32 -13.08 -41.37
N ALA A 220 27.18 -13.91 -40.32
CA ALA A 220 26.81 -15.31 -40.45
C ALA A 220 25.39 -15.46 -40.99
N GLN A 221 24.43 -14.68 -40.48
CA GLN A 221 23.05 -14.67 -41.01
C GLN A 221 22.97 -14.07 -42.41
N LEU A 222 23.79 -13.06 -42.73
CA LEU A 222 23.89 -12.49 -44.07
C LEU A 222 24.56 -13.48 -45.05
N ALA A 223 25.53 -14.28 -44.59
CA ALA A 223 26.15 -15.32 -45.40
C ALA A 223 25.19 -16.49 -45.66
N GLU A 224 24.37 -16.88 -44.67
CA GLU A 224 23.31 -17.87 -44.84
C GLU A 224 22.23 -17.36 -45.79
N ALA A 225 21.79 -16.10 -45.63
CA ALA A 225 20.85 -15.46 -46.55
C ALA A 225 21.45 -15.30 -47.96
N ASN A 226 22.73 -14.95 -48.09
CA ASN A 226 23.42 -14.86 -49.37
C ASN A 226 23.58 -16.23 -50.03
N SER A 227 23.78 -17.31 -49.27
CA SER A 227 23.78 -18.67 -49.81
C SER A 227 22.40 -19.07 -50.36
N ASP A 228 21.33 -18.61 -49.72
CA ASP A 228 19.98 -18.81 -50.24
C ASP A 228 19.71 -17.92 -51.47
N VAL A 229 20.25 -16.69 -51.52
CA VAL A 229 20.23 -15.83 -52.72
C VAL A 229 21.03 -16.45 -53.87
N GLU A 230 22.16 -17.09 -53.62
CA GLU A 230 22.97 -17.76 -54.64
C GLU A 230 22.22 -18.94 -55.27
N LYS A 231 21.46 -19.71 -54.47
CA LYS A 231 20.52 -20.73 -54.99
C LYS A 231 19.38 -20.12 -55.81
N PHE A 232 19.02 -18.86 -55.55
CA PHE A 232 18.02 -18.12 -56.33
C PHE A 232 18.61 -17.57 -57.63
N ASP A 233 19.86 -17.08 -57.64
CA ASP A 233 20.56 -16.66 -58.85
C ASP A 233 20.73 -17.83 -59.83
N ASP A 234 21.05 -19.04 -59.33
CA ASP A 234 21.05 -20.26 -60.14
C ASP A 234 19.67 -20.56 -60.77
N GLN A 235 18.57 -20.26 -60.05
CA GLN A 235 17.21 -20.40 -60.59
C GLN A 235 16.88 -19.32 -61.61
N ILE A 236 17.34 -18.09 -61.40
CA ILE A 236 17.17 -16.95 -62.32
C ILE A 236 17.95 -17.21 -63.60
N ASP A 237 19.19 -17.67 -63.53
CA ASP A 237 20.01 -18.00 -64.70
C ASP A 237 19.43 -19.17 -65.49
N LYS A 238 18.90 -20.18 -64.80
CA LYS A 238 18.18 -21.28 -65.45
C LYS A 238 16.90 -20.80 -66.16
N GLN A 239 16.20 -19.81 -65.61
CA GLN A 239 15.05 -19.18 -66.24
C GLN A 239 15.45 -18.30 -67.42
N ASN A 240 16.48 -17.48 -67.27
CA ASN A 240 17.01 -16.59 -68.32
C ASN A 240 17.51 -17.38 -69.51
N LYS A 241 18.26 -18.47 -69.26
CA LYS A 241 18.70 -19.40 -70.31
C LYS A 241 17.51 -20.00 -71.06
N LYS A 242 16.43 -20.36 -70.36
CA LYS A 242 15.20 -20.87 -70.99
C LYS A 242 14.50 -19.79 -71.83
N VAL A 243 14.51 -18.53 -71.39
CA VAL A 243 14.00 -17.39 -72.16
C VAL A 243 14.85 -17.14 -73.40
N GLU A 244 16.17 -17.23 -73.28
CA GLU A 244 17.11 -17.04 -74.37
C GLU A 244 16.99 -18.15 -75.44
N GLU A 245 16.88 -19.40 -75.01
CA GLU A 245 16.57 -20.56 -75.87
C GLU A 245 15.26 -20.34 -76.64
N LEU A 246 14.18 -19.93 -75.95
CA LEU A 246 12.88 -19.63 -76.58
C LEU A 246 12.95 -18.44 -77.54
N SER A 247 13.76 -17.42 -77.21
CA SER A 247 13.95 -16.26 -78.08
C SER A 247 14.72 -16.61 -79.36
N THR A 248 15.69 -17.53 -79.24
CA THR A 248 16.48 -18.04 -80.36
C THR A 248 15.63 -18.92 -81.26
N GLU A 249 14.81 -19.79 -80.68
CA GLU A 249 13.83 -20.61 -81.39
C GLU A 249 12.82 -19.73 -82.15
N LEU A 250 12.33 -18.67 -81.53
CA LEU A 250 11.46 -17.67 -82.17
C LEU A 250 12.17 -16.98 -83.35
N TYR A 251 13.44 -16.60 -83.19
CA TYR A 251 14.21 -15.94 -84.24
C TYR A 251 14.46 -16.86 -85.44
N GLN A 252 14.75 -18.15 -85.21
CA GLN A 252 14.90 -19.16 -86.26
C GLN A 252 13.59 -19.42 -87.02
N VAL A 253 12.46 -19.44 -86.32
CA VAL A 253 11.12 -19.55 -86.95
C VAL A 253 10.81 -18.33 -87.81
N VAL A 254 11.25 -17.14 -87.40
CA VAL A 254 11.06 -15.88 -88.16
C VAL A 254 11.98 -15.79 -89.38
N THR A 255 13.20 -16.34 -89.31
CA THR A 255 14.22 -16.20 -90.37
C THR A 255 14.25 -17.32 -91.40
N SER A 256 13.70 -18.51 -91.11
CA SER A 256 13.65 -19.65 -92.04
C SER A 256 12.49 -19.62 -93.06
N ALA A 257 11.64 -18.58 -93.05
CA ALA A 257 10.57 -18.43 -94.03
C ALA A 257 11.07 -17.75 -95.33
N PRO A 258 11.02 -18.41 -96.50
CA PRO A 258 11.44 -17.81 -97.76
C PRO A 258 10.55 -16.62 -98.12
N PHE A 259 11.20 -15.52 -98.52
CA PHE A 259 10.62 -14.21 -98.77
C PHE A 259 9.60 -14.22 -99.92
N ALA A 260 8.31 -14.22 -99.58
CA ALA A 260 7.26 -13.65 -100.41
C ALA A 260 6.59 -12.51 -99.64
N LYS A 261 6.61 -11.31 -100.22
CA LYS A 261 6.32 -10.02 -99.56
C LYS A 261 4.90 -9.91 -98.97
N ASP A 262 3.98 -10.78 -99.40
CA ASP A 262 2.58 -10.78 -98.97
C ASP A 262 2.26 -11.75 -97.81
N VAL A 263 3.16 -12.68 -97.46
CA VAL A 263 2.96 -13.63 -96.34
C VAL A 263 3.35 -13.01 -94.98
N LYS A 264 4.03 -11.86 -95.01
CA LYS A 264 4.59 -11.21 -93.82
C LYS A 264 3.50 -10.71 -92.85
N ASN A 265 2.32 -10.34 -93.36
CA ASN A 265 1.24 -9.80 -92.51
C ASN A 265 0.37 -10.90 -91.89
N GLU A 266 0.25 -12.07 -92.53
CA GLU A 266 -0.56 -13.18 -92.01
C GLU A 266 0.19 -13.98 -90.94
N LYS A 267 1.49 -14.23 -91.12
CA LYS A 267 2.31 -14.94 -90.13
C LYS A 267 2.67 -14.11 -88.89
N ILE A 268 2.74 -12.77 -89.03
CA ILE A 268 2.83 -11.85 -87.88
C ILE A 268 1.50 -11.81 -87.11
N ALA A 269 0.36 -11.96 -87.78
CA ALA A 269 -0.94 -12.12 -87.12
C ALA A 269 -1.03 -13.48 -86.40
N GLU A 270 -0.47 -14.55 -86.97
CA GLU A 270 -0.41 -15.88 -86.37
C GLU A 270 0.54 -15.96 -85.15
N LEU A 271 1.70 -15.27 -85.22
CA LEU A 271 2.60 -15.11 -84.07
C LEU A 271 2.00 -14.26 -82.94
N LYS A 272 1.14 -13.29 -83.25
CA LYS A 272 0.31 -12.57 -82.25
C LYS A 272 -0.83 -13.43 -81.70
N LYS A 273 -1.24 -14.47 -82.42
CA LYS A 273 -2.27 -15.45 -82.04
C LYS A 273 -1.70 -16.62 -81.24
N ASN A 274 -0.38 -16.82 -81.26
CA ASN A 274 0.29 -17.82 -80.44
C ASN A 274 0.24 -17.39 -78.97
N ASP A 275 -0.69 -18.02 -78.24
CA ASP A 275 -0.93 -17.87 -76.80
C ASP A 275 0.34 -17.95 -75.94
N LYS A 276 1.43 -18.53 -76.47
CA LYS A 276 2.74 -18.59 -75.83
C LYS A 276 3.31 -17.24 -75.41
N ILE A 277 3.12 -16.16 -76.18
CA ILE A 277 3.61 -14.81 -75.78
C ILE A 277 2.78 -14.25 -74.63
N ALA A 278 1.47 -14.48 -74.64
CA ALA A 278 0.59 -14.08 -73.55
C ALA A 278 0.88 -14.89 -72.28
N GLU A 279 1.16 -16.18 -72.42
CA GLU A 279 1.58 -17.08 -71.34
C GLU A 279 2.92 -16.65 -70.73
N LEU A 280 3.90 -16.26 -71.56
CA LEU A 280 5.19 -15.76 -71.09
C LEU A 280 5.05 -14.47 -70.27
N LYS A 281 4.22 -13.52 -70.74
CA LYS A 281 3.93 -12.29 -70.00
C LYS A 281 3.23 -12.57 -68.67
N LYS A 282 2.33 -13.55 -68.65
CA LYS A 282 1.63 -13.98 -67.43
C LYS A 282 2.60 -14.60 -66.42
N ASN A 283 3.53 -15.43 -66.88
CA ASN A 283 4.55 -16.04 -66.02
C ASN A 283 5.50 -14.99 -65.44
N ILE A 284 5.96 -14.02 -66.24
CA ILE A 284 6.79 -12.90 -65.76
C ILE A 284 6.04 -12.07 -64.70
N ALA A 285 4.77 -11.75 -64.94
CA ALA A 285 3.94 -11.02 -63.98
C ALA A 285 3.73 -11.80 -62.67
N GLN A 286 3.57 -13.12 -62.75
CA GLN A 286 3.42 -13.98 -61.59
C GLN A 286 4.71 -14.06 -60.76
N THR A 287 5.88 -14.16 -61.40
CA THR A 287 7.18 -14.17 -60.74
C THR A 287 7.44 -12.86 -59.99
N ASN A 288 7.14 -11.70 -60.59
CA ASN A 288 7.30 -10.39 -59.94
C ASN A 288 6.37 -10.23 -58.73
N LYS A 289 5.17 -10.83 -58.78
CA LYS A 289 4.23 -10.85 -57.65
C LYS A 289 4.73 -11.72 -56.49
N SER A 290 5.33 -12.87 -56.77
CA SER A 290 5.95 -13.69 -55.71
C SER A 290 7.16 -12.99 -55.08
N LEU A 291 7.95 -12.28 -55.87
CA LEU A 291 9.14 -11.55 -55.39
C LEU A 291 8.74 -10.46 -54.38
N THR A 292 7.75 -9.64 -54.73
CA THR A 292 7.22 -8.57 -53.85
C THR A 292 6.58 -9.12 -52.57
N GLN A 293 5.86 -10.24 -52.64
CA GLN A 293 5.32 -10.90 -51.44
C GLN A 293 6.41 -11.44 -50.50
N LEU A 294 7.56 -11.83 -51.05
CA LEU A 294 8.69 -12.36 -50.29
C LEU A 294 9.43 -11.24 -49.55
N GLU A 295 9.62 -10.09 -50.20
CA GLU A 295 10.16 -8.88 -49.55
C GLU A 295 9.29 -8.41 -48.38
N GLU A 296 7.95 -8.43 -48.53
CA GLU A 296 7.04 -8.10 -47.44
C GLU A 296 7.13 -9.11 -46.29
N ARG A 297 7.22 -10.41 -46.58
CA ARG A 297 7.38 -11.45 -45.55
C ARG A 297 8.70 -11.30 -44.79
N GLN A 298 9.80 -10.96 -45.46
CA GLN A 298 11.08 -10.69 -44.80
C GLN A 298 10.99 -9.47 -43.88
N LYS A 299 10.36 -8.36 -44.32
CA LYS A 299 10.14 -7.18 -43.48
C LYS A 299 9.31 -7.51 -42.23
N ILE A 300 8.25 -8.30 -42.37
CA ILE A 300 7.39 -8.72 -41.24
C ILE A 300 8.14 -9.66 -40.28
N ALA A 301 8.95 -10.59 -40.78
CA ALA A 301 9.74 -11.49 -39.95
C ALA A 301 10.81 -10.75 -39.13
N LEU A 302 11.47 -9.75 -39.73
CA LEU A 302 12.44 -8.88 -39.05
C LEU A 302 11.78 -8.07 -37.92
N ILE A 303 10.62 -7.48 -38.19
CA ILE A 303 9.82 -6.76 -37.18
C ILE A 303 9.33 -7.70 -36.06
N ARG A 304 8.98 -8.95 -36.39
CA ARG A 304 8.46 -9.91 -35.41
C ARG A 304 9.57 -10.48 -34.53
N GLY A 305 10.72 -10.89 -35.10
CA GLY A 305 11.86 -11.45 -34.38
C GLY A 305 12.48 -10.49 -33.37
N GLN A 306 12.52 -9.19 -33.70
CA GLN A 306 13.05 -8.15 -32.82
C GLN A 306 12.13 -7.83 -31.63
N ASN A 307 10.82 -8.09 -31.75
CA ASN A 307 9.83 -7.80 -30.72
C ASN A 307 9.52 -9.00 -29.80
N SER A 308 9.75 -10.24 -30.23
CA SER A 308 9.44 -11.43 -29.43
C SER A 308 10.48 -11.78 -28.36
N PHE A 309 11.74 -11.36 -28.51
CA PHE A 309 12.80 -11.72 -27.54
C PHE A 309 12.88 -10.76 -26.34
N LEU A 310 12.34 -9.54 -26.45
CA LEU A 310 12.31 -8.56 -25.35
C LEU A 310 11.02 -8.58 -24.51
N GLN A 311 10.06 -9.45 -24.82
CA GLN A 311 8.82 -9.57 -24.03
C GLN A 311 8.95 -10.43 -22.76
N ILE A 312 10.12 -11.04 -22.52
CA ILE A 312 10.44 -11.66 -21.24
C ILE A 312 11.00 -10.58 -20.30
N THR A 313 10.11 -9.80 -19.68
CA THR A 313 10.18 -9.21 -18.31
C THR A 313 9.26 -7.98 -18.21
N SER A 314 7.96 -8.23 -18.04
CA SER A 314 6.86 -7.27 -17.90
C SER A 314 6.89 -6.45 -16.59
N VAL A 315 8.02 -5.83 -16.24
CA VAL A 315 8.16 -5.06 -15.01
C VAL A 315 7.25 -3.83 -15.02
N ASP A 316 6.96 -3.26 -16.19
CA ASP A 316 6.10 -2.07 -16.31
C ASP A 316 4.62 -2.40 -16.04
N SER A 317 4.12 -3.53 -16.53
CA SER A 317 2.75 -4.00 -16.27
C SER A 317 2.55 -4.38 -14.80
N PHE A 318 3.55 -5.04 -14.21
CA PHE A 318 3.54 -5.38 -12.79
C PHE A 318 3.56 -4.12 -11.90
N SER A 319 4.44 -3.16 -12.20
CA SER A 319 4.53 -1.87 -11.51
C SER A 319 3.22 -1.08 -11.59
N LYS A 320 2.58 -1.04 -12.76
CA LYS A 320 1.29 -0.36 -12.95
C LYS A 320 0.16 -1.03 -12.16
N THR A 321 0.12 -2.36 -12.12
CA THR A 321 -0.88 -3.12 -11.34
C THR A 321 -0.65 -2.91 -9.84
N LEU A 322 0.60 -2.99 -9.39
CA LEU A 322 0.96 -2.81 -7.99
C LEU A 322 0.65 -1.39 -7.49
N ASN A 323 0.89 -0.36 -8.31
CA ASN A 323 0.46 1.01 -8.02
C ASN A 323 -1.06 1.11 -7.85
N GLN A 324 -1.85 0.48 -8.73
CA GLN A 324 -3.31 0.48 -8.63
C GLN A 324 -3.77 -0.22 -7.34
N ILE A 325 -3.17 -1.36 -6.98
CA ILE A 325 -3.44 -2.07 -5.73
C ILE A 325 -3.12 -1.15 -4.54
N LEU A 326 -1.97 -0.48 -4.56
CA LEU A 326 -1.54 0.43 -3.49
C LEU A 326 -2.52 1.57 -3.27
N TRP A 327 -2.92 2.25 -4.36
CA TRP A 327 -3.87 3.36 -4.32
C TRP A 327 -5.25 2.94 -3.82
N VAL A 328 -5.76 1.81 -4.30
CA VAL A 328 -7.07 1.31 -3.90
C VAL A 328 -7.05 0.81 -2.44
N ALA A 329 -5.97 0.14 -2.02
CA ALA A 329 -5.79 -0.25 -0.62
C ALA A 329 -5.72 0.97 0.30
N ALA A 330 -4.97 2.01 -0.09
CA ALA A 330 -4.90 3.27 0.65
C ALA A 330 -6.29 3.94 0.75
N ALA A 331 -7.03 3.98 -0.36
CA ALA A 331 -8.38 4.53 -0.40
C ALA A 331 -9.35 3.77 0.52
N GLY A 332 -9.34 2.43 0.46
CA GLY A 332 -10.16 1.58 1.32
C GLY A 332 -9.81 1.70 2.81
N THR A 333 -8.52 1.81 3.12
CA THR A 333 -8.04 2.11 4.48
C THR A 333 -8.60 3.46 4.96
N LEU A 334 -8.48 4.50 4.13
CA LEU A 334 -8.95 5.85 4.45
C LEU A 334 -10.47 5.90 4.66
N GLY A 335 -11.24 5.26 3.79
CA GLY A 335 -12.70 5.17 3.92
C GLY A 335 -13.11 4.51 5.24
N SER A 336 -12.42 3.43 5.62
CA SER A 336 -12.66 2.77 6.90
C SER A 336 -12.26 3.63 8.11
N ILE A 337 -11.13 4.34 8.03
CA ILE A 337 -10.69 5.27 9.08
C ILE A 337 -11.74 6.36 9.30
N VAL A 338 -12.22 6.99 8.23
CA VAL A 338 -13.26 8.04 8.29
C VAL A 338 -14.55 7.47 8.91
N SER A 339 -14.96 6.26 8.51
CA SER A 339 -16.12 5.57 9.09
C SER A 339 -16.01 5.41 10.61
N ILE A 340 -14.83 4.99 11.10
CA ILE A 340 -14.54 4.84 12.54
C ILE A 340 -14.53 6.19 13.25
N LEU A 341 -13.85 7.21 12.69
CA LEU A 341 -13.77 8.54 13.31
C LEU A 341 -15.14 9.15 13.52
N ILE A 342 -16.02 9.11 12.53
CA ILE A 342 -17.39 9.63 12.69
C ILE A 342 -18.15 8.81 13.76
N ARG A 343 -17.85 7.52 13.95
CA ARG A 343 -18.47 6.70 15.02
C ARG A 343 -17.95 7.07 16.40
N VAL A 344 -16.66 7.32 16.53
CA VAL A 344 -16.02 7.77 17.78
C VAL A 344 -16.53 9.15 18.20
N ILE A 345 -16.74 10.05 17.23
CA ILE A 345 -17.28 11.41 17.45
C ILE A 345 -18.78 11.34 17.79
N GLY A 346 -19.55 10.62 16.98
CA GLY A 346 -21.01 10.57 17.09
C GLY A 346 -21.51 9.59 18.14
N LYS A 347 -21.16 9.78 19.42
CA LYS A 347 -21.63 9.08 20.65
C LYS A 347 -21.89 7.55 20.61
N SER A 348 -21.64 6.84 19.52
CA SER A 348 -22.08 5.46 19.24
C SER A 348 -21.11 4.39 19.77
N TYR A 349 -20.19 4.81 20.65
CA TYR A 349 -19.35 3.93 21.46
C TYR A 349 -19.74 4.16 22.91
N ASP A 350 -20.86 3.57 23.30
CA ASP A 350 -21.22 3.45 24.70
C ASP A 350 -20.34 2.38 25.35
N GLN A 351 -19.87 2.70 26.56
CA GLN A 351 -18.96 1.84 27.31
C GLN A 351 -19.57 0.48 27.65
N GLU A 352 -20.90 0.38 27.66
CA GLU A 352 -21.62 -0.83 28.06
C GLU A 352 -21.52 -1.97 27.04
N ALA A 353 -21.25 -1.67 25.76
CA ALA A 353 -21.21 -2.68 24.70
C ALA A 353 -19.90 -3.49 24.67
N TYR A 354 -18.86 -3.06 25.41
CA TYR A 354 -17.53 -3.67 25.36
C TYR A 354 -17.08 -4.10 26.76
N TYR A 355 -17.27 -5.39 27.06
CA TYR A 355 -16.81 -5.99 28.33
C TYR A 355 -15.28 -6.07 28.41
N ASP A 356 -14.61 -6.19 27.26
CA ASP A 356 -13.17 -6.33 27.16
C ASP A 356 -12.48 -5.03 26.69
N ARG A 357 -11.36 -4.70 27.33
CA ARG A 357 -10.54 -3.51 27.04
C ARG A 357 -9.78 -3.63 25.73
N LEU A 358 -9.48 -4.85 25.29
CA LEU A 358 -8.73 -5.11 24.07
C LEU A 358 -9.58 -4.93 22.81
N THR A 359 -10.85 -5.30 22.90
CA THR A 359 -11.78 -5.29 21.77
C THR A 359 -11.85 -3.92 21.07
N PRO A 360 -11.98 -2.77 21.77
CA PRO A 360 -11.92 -1.44 21.14
C PRO A 360 -10.62 -1.14 20.38
N ILE A 361 -9.47 -1.58 20.92
CA ILE A 361 -8.17 -1.41 20.26
C ILE A 361 -8.14 -2.22 18.96
N PHE A 362 -8.54 -3.49 19.02
CA PHE A 362 -8.61 -4.34 17.84
C PHE A 362 -9.60 -3.84 16.79
N ILE A 363 -10.73 -3.28 17.21
CA ILE A 363 -11.69 -2.63 16.30
C ILE A 363 -11.05 -1.45 15.59
N GLY A 364 -10.33 -0.58 16.32
CA GLY A 364 -9.58 0.53 15.71
C GLY A 364 -8.49 0.04 14.76
N PHE A 365 -7.83 -1.07 15.09
CA PHE A 365 -6.71 -1.61 14.33
C PHE A 365 -7.10 -2.37 13.06
N PHE A 366 -8.00 -3.35 13.18
CA PHE A 366 -8.32 -4.28 12.10
C PHE A 366 -9.33 -3.74 11.10
N LYS A 367 -10.20 -2.80 11.49
CA LYS A 367 -11.19 -2.26 10.54
C LYS A 367 -10.54 -1.57 9.34
N PRO A 368 -9.50 -0.73 9.47
CA PRO A 368 -8.81 -0.19 8.31
C PRO A 368 -8.15 -1.27 7.43
N VAL A 369 -7.62 -2.33 8.03
CA VAL A 369 -7.08 -3.49 7.30
C VAL A 369 -8.17 -4.16 6.46
N ILE A 370 -9.34 -4.40 7.05
CA ILE A 370 -10.51 -4.94 6.36
C ILE A 370 -10.93 -4.01 5.21
N GLY A 371 -10.94 -2.69 5.44
CA GLY A 371 -11.22 -1.69 4.41
C GLY A 371 -10.26 -1.74 3.22
N ALA A 372 -8.95 -1.86 3.48
CA ALA A 372 -7.95 -2.11 2.43
C ALA A 372 -8.24 -3.40 1.66
N SER A 373 -8.47 -4.52 2.35
CA SER A 373 -8.74 -5.81 1.73
C SER A 373 -9.97 -5.77 0.82
N PHE A 374 -11.06 -5.14 1.26
CA PHE A 374 -12.25 -4.98 0.43
C PHE A 374 -12.01 -4.06 -0.77
N GLY A 375 -11.22 -2.98 -0.60
CA GLY A 375 -10.81 -2.14 -1.74
C GLY A 375 -10.09 -2.97 -2.81
N VAL A 376 -9.08 -3.75 -2.41
CA VAL A 376 -8.33 -4.61 -3.33
C VAL A 376 -9.19 -5.70 -3.96
N LEU A 377 -10.13 -6.28 -3.21
CA LEU A 377 -11.09 -7.25 -3.73
C LEU A 377 -11.99 -6.64 -4.82
N PHE A 378 -12.48 -5.41 -4.61
CA PHE A 378 -13.28 -4.71 -5.61
C PHE A 378 -12.47 -4.37 -6.86
N LEU A 379 -11.20 -3.99 -6.70
CA LEU A 379 -10.28 -3.83 -7.84
C LEU A 379 -10.17 -5.15 -8.63
N ALA A 380 -10.04 -6.28 -7.94
CA ALA A 380 -9.99 -7.59 -8.59
C ALA A 380 -11.29 -7.92 -9.36
N PHE A 381 -12.47 -7.65 -8.79
CA PHE A 381 -13.75 -7.84 -9.48
C PHE A 381 -13.90 -6.97 -10.73
N ILE A 382 -13.48 -5.71 -10.65
CA ILE A 382 -13.48 -4.79 -11.79
C ILE A 382 -12.55 -5.31 -12.88
N LYS A 383 -11.31 -5.71 -12.51
CA LYS A 383 -10.31 -6.23 -13.46
C LYS A 383 -10.69 -7.57 -14.07
N ALA A 384 -11.41 -8.41 -13.33
CA ALA A 384 -11.95 -9.68 -13.80
C ALA A 384 -13.16 -9.52 -14.73
N GLY A 385 -13.66 -8.29 -14.94
CA GLY A 385 -14.83 -8.04 -15.77
C GLY A 385 -16.15 -8.49 -15.13
N VAL A 386 -16.15 -8.86 -13.84
CA VAL A 386 -17.36 -9.23 -13.09
C VAL A 386 -18.30 -8.04 -12.98
N VAL A 387 -17.74 -6.83 -12.86
CA VAL A 387 -18.49 -5.58 -12.86
C VAL A 387 -18.08 -4.78 -14.09
N SER A 388 -18.93 -4.75 -15.12
CA SER A 388 -18.72 -3.90 -16.29
C SER A 388 -19.10 -2.46 -15.94
N THR A 389 -18.12 -1.58 -15.77
CA THR A 389 -18.39 -0.15 -15.58
C THR A 389 -18.17 0.58 -16.91
N PRO A 390 -19.16 1.37 -17.39
CA PRO A 390 -19.02 2.12 -18.65
C PRO A 390 -17.95 3.23 -18.58
N LEU A 391 -17.38 3.46 -17.40
CA LEU A 391 -16.41 4.51 -17.10
C LEU A 391 -14.95 4.06 -17.21
N ILE A 392 -14.67 2.75 -17.32
CA ILE A 392 -13.31 2.26 -17.53
C ILE A 392 -13.16 2.04 -19.03
N PRO A 393 -12.34 2.85 -19.74
CA PRO A 393 -12.08 2.62 -21.15
C PRO A 393 -11.54 1.21 -21.32
N ASP A 394 -12.16 0.46 -22.22
CA ASP A 394 -11.76 -0.88 -22.59
C ASP A 394 -10.32 -0.80 -23.16
N MET A 395 -9.31 -1.07 -22.32
CA MET A 395 -7.88 -0.92 -22.69
C MET A 395 -7.47 -1.86 -23.83
N SER A 396 -8.36 -2.77 -24.22
CA SER A 396 -8.19 -3.71 -25.32
C SER A 396 -8.65 -3.16 -26.68
N LYS A 397 -9.41 -2.07 -26.72
CA LYS A 397 -9.88 -1.47 -27.98
C LYS A 397 -9.00 -0.29 -28.39
N PRO A 398 -8.34 -0.35 -29.57
CA PRO A 398 -7.65 0.81 -30.10
C PRO A 398 -8.68 1.93 -30.27
N ALA A 399 -8.33 3.14 -29.81
CA ALA A 399 -9.19 4.30 -29.80
C ALA A 399 -9.68 4.64 -31.21
N SER A 400 -10.81 4.09 -31.61
CA SER A 400 -11.57 4.59 -32.75
C SER A 400 -12.29 5.86 -32.27
N SER A 401 -11.75 6.97 -32.74
CA SER A 401 -12.27 8.33 -32.67
C SER A 401 -13.79 8.41 -32.69
N GLU A 402 -14.38 8.87 -31.60
CA GLU A 402 -15.50 9.84 -31.53
C GLU A 402 -16.14 9.81 -30.14
N LEU A 403 -15.59 10.60 -29.20
CA LEU A 403 -16.43 11.48 -28.38
C LEU A 403 -15.58 12.60 -27.80
N THR A 404 -15.81 13.80 -28.30
CA THR A 404 -15.18 15.05 -27.90
C THR A 404 -15.59 15.44 -26.48
N VAL A 405 -14.81 15.02 -25.48
CA VAL A 405 -14.73 15.73 -24.19
C VAL A 405 -13.36 16.37 -24.11
N ARG A 406 -13.31 17.67 -24.41
CA ARG A 406 -12.18 18.55 -24.17
C ARG A 406 -11.97 18.71 -22.66
N THR A 407 -11.28 17.77 -22.03
CA THR A 407 -10.43 18.08 -20.88
C THR A 407 -9.10 17.38 -21.08
N SER A 408 -7.98 18.07 -20.82
CA SER A 408 -6.61 17.57 -20.95
C SER A 408 -6.25 16.53 -19.89
N ASP A 409 -7.18 15.64 -19.59
CA ASP A 409 -7.11 14.71 -18.49
C ASP A 409 -6.72 13.35 -19.04
N ASN A 410 -5.48 12.94 -18.76
CA ASN A 410 -4.98 11.60 -19.07
C ASN A 410 -6.04 10.54 -18.63
N PRO A 411 -6.54 9.67 -19.53
CA PRO A 411 -7.56 8.67 -19.20
C PRO A 411 -7.13 7.75 -18.05
N GLU A 412 -5.82 7.56 -17.89
CA GLU A 412 -5.27 6.80 -16.75
C GLU A 412 -5.53 7.48 -15.41
N THR A 413 -5.46 8.81 -15.37
CA THR A 413 -5.74 9.62 -14.18
C THR A 413 -7.22 9.52 -13.79
N LYS A 414 -8.14 9.58 -14.76
CA LYS A 414 -9.58 9.39 -14.52
C LYS A 414 -9.87 7.98 -13.97
N ALA A 415 -9.26 6.95 -14.55
CA ALA A 415 -9.39 5.58 -14.05
C ALA A 415 -8.83 5.43 -12.63
N GLY A 416 -7.70 6.07 -12.33
CA GLY A 416 -7.12 6.12 -10.98
C GLY A 416 -8.06 6.73 -9.95
N PHE A 417 -8.64 7.90 -10.24
CA PHE A 417 -9.62 8.53 -9.35
C PHE A 417 -10.89 7.71 -9.17
N PHE A 418 -11.40 7.10 -10.25
CA PHE A 418 -12.55 6.20 -10.16
C PHE A 418 -12.28 5.02 -9.22
N LEU A 419 -11.15 4.34 -9.41
CA LEU A 419 -10.75 3.20 -8.56
C LEU A 419 -10.53 3.64 -7.10
N PHE A 420 -9.95 4.82 -6.89
CA PHE A 420 -9.81 5.42 -5.56
C PHE A 420 -11.18 5.67 -4.91
N SER A 421 -12.12 6.30 -5.62
CA SER A 421 -13.46 6.57 -5.11
C SER A 421 -14.20 5.28 -4.76
N VAL A 422 -14.11 4.24 -5.61
CA VAL A 422 -14.70 2.92 -5.32
C VAL A 422 -14.07 2.31 -4.07
N GLY A 423 -12.74 2.27 -3.99
CA GLY A 423 -12.03 1.75 -2.81
C GLY A 423 -12.45 2.48 -1.52
N PHE A 424 -12.51 3.81 -1.57
CA PHE A 424 -12.95 4.64 -0.45
C PHE A 424 -14.38 4.32 -0.01
N ILE A 425 -15.34 4.29 -0.95
CA ILE A 425 -16.76 4.02 -0.66
C ILE A 425 -16.91 2.62 -0.06
N VAL A 426 -16.22 1.62 -0.62
CA VAL A 426 -16.22 0.25 -0.12
C VAL A 426 -15.64 0.19 1.29
N GLY A 427 -14.53 0.87 1.57
CA GLY A 427 -13.98 0.97 2.92
C GLY A 427 -14.90 1.68 3.92
N PHE A 428 -15.68 2.65 3.43
CA PHE A 428 -16.67 3.40 4.21
C PHE A 428 -18.02 2.66 4.36
N SER A 429 -18.23 1.57 3.60
CA SER A 429 -19.53 0.93 3.41
C SER A 429 -20.16 0.35 4.68
N GLU A 430 -19.36 -0.04 5.70
CA GLU A 430 -19.89 -0.55 6.98
C GLU A 430 -20.90 0.44 7.58
N ARG A 431 -20.61 1.74 7.49
CA ARG A 431 -21.49 2.78 8.00
C ARG A 431 -22.61 3.13 7.04
N LEU A 432 -22.32 3.25 5.74
CA LEU A 432 -23.37 3.52 4.76
C LEU A 432 -24.48 2.48 4.81
N ALA A 433 -24.12 1.20 4.91
CA ALA A 433 -25.08 0.12 5.01
C ALA A 433 -25.93 0.25 6.28
N LYS A 434 -25.30 0.41 7.46
CA LYS A 434 -26.03 0.57 8.73
C LYS A 434 -26.91 1.81 8.76
N ASP A 435 -26.39 2.97 8.36
CA ASP A 435 -27.13 4.24 8.38
C ASP A 435 -28.30 4.22 7.38
N THR A 436 -28.17 3.52 6.26
CA THR A 436 -29.26 3.35 5.28
C THR A 436 -30.35 2.43 5.82
N ILE A 437 -29.96 1.28 6.40
CA ILE A 437 -30.89 0.32 7.01
C ILE A 437 -31.63 0.97 8.19
N SER A 438 -30.92 1.64 9.10
CA SER A 438 -31.54 2.30 10.26
C SER A 438 -32.53 3.41 9.87
N LYS A 439 -32.28 4.13 8.76
CA LYS A 439 -33.25 5.12 8.24
C LYS A 439 -34.49 4.45 7.64
N LEU A 440 -34.31 3.35 6.92
CA LEU A 440 -35.42 2.56 6.38
C LEU A 440 -36.28 1.95 7.50
N GLU A 441 -35.65 1.41 8.54
CA GLU A 441 -36.35 0.83 9.69
C GLU A 441 -37.01 1.92 10.56
N GLY A 442 -36.33 3.03 10.83
CA GLY A 442 -36.84 4.13 11.65
C GLY A 442 -37.97 4.95 11.02
N SER A 443 -38.11 4.94 9.69
CA SER A 443 -39.25 5.56 8.98
C SER A 443 -40.53 4.71 9.03
N SER A 444 -40.42 3.42 9.40
CA SER A 444 -41.58 2.52 9.47
C SER A 444 -42.30 2.55 10.83
N SER A 445 -41.64 2.98 11.91
CA SER A 445 -42.26 3.10 13.24
C SER A 445 -43.05 4.40 13.45
N ALA A 446 -42.70 5.48 12.74
CA ALA A 446 -43.38 6.77 12.86
C ALA A 446 -44.78 6.82 12.21
N SER A 447 -45.14 5.84 11.36
CA SER A 447 -46.45 5.78 10.69
C SER A 447 -47.51 4.94 11.44
N LYS A 448 -47.18 4.39 12.63
CA LYS A 448 -48.10 3.57 13.43
C LYS A 448 -48.73 4.28 14.63
N GLU A 449 -48.33 5.51 14.96
CA GLU A 449 -48.88 6.25 16.11
C GLU A 449 -49.93 7.33 15.75
N GLU A 450 -50.09 7.73 14.49
CA GLU A 450 -51.14 8.70 14.09
C GLU A 450 -52.53 8.08 13.86
N GLY A 451 -52.75 6.81 14.21
CA GLY A 451 -54.00 6.07 13.97
C GLY A 451 -54.88 5.81 15.20
N LYS A 452 -54.63 6.47 16.33
CA LYS A 452 -55.48 6.39 17.54
C LYS A 452 -55.71 7.78 18.14
N GLY A 453 -56.47 8.60 17.42
CA GLY A 453 -57.14 9.79 17.93
C GLY A 453 -58.64 9.58 17.88
#